data_AF-A0A356IA69-F1
#
_entry.id   AF-A0A356IA69-F1
#
_cell.length_a   1.000
_cell.length_b   1.000
_cell.length_c   1.000
_cell.angle_alpha   90.00
_cell.angle_beta   90.00
_cell.angle_gamma   90.00
#
_symmetry.space_group_name_H-M   'P 1'
#
loop_
_entity.id
_entity.type
_entity.pdbx_description
1 polymer ?
#
loop_
_entity_poly.entity_id
_entity_poly.type
_entity_poly.pdbx_seq_one_letter_code
_entity_poly.pdbx_strand_id
1 'polypeptide(L)'
;MRENRPIIALDFASRTEVQTFLEQFPSQEKLFVKVGMELYYAEGPDIIHYLKDCGHSIFLDLKLHDIPNTVESAMRVLAKLGVDMTNVHAAGGVEMMQAARRGLGEDAILIAVTQLTSTSEEQMRKDQNIQTSLQDAVVHYAQKAQEAGLDGVVCSAHEVKFIKEATNPEFVCVTPGIRPSGGEIGDQKRVMTPADASRIGSDY
;
A
#
# COMPACT_ATOMS: atom_id res chain seq x y z
N MET A 1 7.49 -12.42 5.29
CA MET A 1 8.10 -12.62 3.94
C MET A 1 8.64 -11.28 3.42
N ARG A 2 9.88 -11.22 2.93
CA ARG A 2 10.52 -9.97 2.50
C ARG A 2 10.73 -9.94 0.99
N GLU A 3 10.25 -8.92 0.31
CA GLU A 3 10.45 -8.72 -1.12
C GLU A 3 11.79 -7.99 -1.36
N ASN A 4 12.52 -8.41 -2.39
CA ASN A 4 13.82 -7.83 -2.72
C ASN A 4 13.73 -6.74 -3.79
N ARG A 5 12.62 -6.72 -4.55
CA ARG A 5 12.34 -5.71 -5.57
C ARG A 5 11.63 -4.51 -4.94
N PRO A 6 12.07 -3.26 -5.18
CA PRO A 6 11.28 -2.10 -4.80
C PRO A 6 9.96 -2.07 -5.58
N ILE A 7 8.89 -1.58 -4.96
CA ILE A 7 7.64 -1.32 -5.67
C ILE A 7 7.73 0.03 -6.40
N ILE A 8 7.68 0.00 -7.73
CA ILE A 8 7.77 1.20 -8.57
C ILE A 8 6.38 1.80 -8.76
N ALA A 9 6.19 3.05 -8.33
CA ALA A 9 4.93 3.79 -8.51
C ALA A 9 4.76 4.23 -9.98
N LEU A 10 3.75 3.69 -10.67
CA LEU A 10 3.36 4.10 -12.02
C LEU A 10 2.33 5.23 -11.95
N ASP A 11 2.77 6.37 -11.42
CA ASP A 11 1.95 7.57 -11.28
C ASP A 11 2.00 8.36 -12.60
N PHE A 12 1.35 7.82 -13.63
CA PHE A 12 1.23 8.36 -14.99
C PHE A 12 -0.23 8.53 -15.38
N ALA A 13 -0.52 9.51 -16.25
CA ALA A 13 -1.88 9.83 -16.68
C ALA A 13 -2.43 8.90 -17.77
N SER A 14 -1.58 8.08 -18.41
CA SER A 14 -1.99 7.23 -19.54
C SER A 14 -1.18 5.94 -19.69
N ARG A 15 -1.77 4.94 -20.34
CA ARG A 15 -1.09 3.69 -20.71
C ARG A 15 0.14 3.92 -21.58
N THR A 16 0.12 4.88 -22.50
CA THR A 16 1.24 5.17 -23.40
C THR A 16 2.48 5.62 -22.63
N GLU A 17 2.31 6.45 -21.60
CA GLU A 17 3.41 6.89 -20.74
C GLU A 17 3.99 5.71 -19.94
N VAL A 18 3.13 4.83 -19.41
CA VAL A 18 3.56 3.59 -18.75
C VAL A 18 4.38 2.71 -19.69
N GLN A 19 3.92 2.51 -20.93
CA GLN A 19 4.65 1.73 -21.94
C GLN A 19 6.03 2.33 -22.21
N THR A 20 6.08 3.63 -22.48
CA THR A 20 7.33 4.36 -22.74
C THR A 20 8.30 4.27 -21.56
N PHE A 21 7.79 4.30 -20.32
CA PHE A 21 8.59 4.12 -19.13
C PHE A 21 9.13 2.69 -19.00
N LEU A 22 8.27 1.67 -19.21
CA LEU A 22 8.66 0.26 -19.09
C LEU A 22 9.67 -0.18 -20.17
N GLU A 23 9.69 0.46 -21.34
CA GLU A 23 10.69 0.23 -22.39
C GLU A 23 12.13 0.56 -21.96
N GLN A 24 12.31 1.33 -20.88
CA GLN A 24 13.63 1.62 -20.32
C GLN A 24 14.21 0.45 -19.51
N PHE A 25 13.38 -0.55 -19.17
CA PHE A 25 13.81 -1.76 -18.48
C PHE A 25 14.10 -2.88 -19.49
N PRO A 26 15.04 -3.79 -19.19
CA PRO A 26 15.23 -5.01 -19.96
C PRO A 26 13.90 -5.79 -20.09
N SER A 27 13.56 -6.24 -21.30
CA SER A 27 12.26 -6.87 -21.59
C SER A 27 11.96 -8.16 -20.80
N GLN A 28 13.01 -8.81 -20.26
CA GLN A 28 12.87 -10.00 -19.42
C GLN A 28 12.72 -9.68 -17.94
N GLU A 29 12.96 -8.45 -17.51
CA GLU A 29 12.93 -8.06 -16.11
C GLU A 29 11.50 -8.04 -15.56
N LYS A 30 11.29 -8.73 -14.43
CA LYS A 30 9.98 -8.85 -13.78
C LYS A 30 9.91 -7.90 -12.58
N LEU A 31 9.39 -6.71 -12.86
CA LEU A 31 9.19 -5.65 -11.87
C LEU A 31 8.04 -5.95 -10.90
N PHE A 32 8.09 -5.28 -9.75
CA PHE A 32 6.93 -5.05 -8.88
C PHE A 32 6.50 -3.61 -9.07
N VAL A 33 5.29 -3.40 -9.58
CA VAL A 33 4.76 -2.08 -9.90
C VAL A 33 3.53 -1.76 -9.05
N LYS A 34 3.31 -0.48 -8.76
CA LYS A 34 2.11 0.03 -8.11
C LYS A 34 1.27 0.81 -9.10
N VAL A 35 0.01 0.42 -9.24
CA VAL A 35 -1.00 1.18 -9.99
C VAL A 35 -1.85 1.93 -8.97
N GLY A 36 -1.72 3.26 -8.97
CA GLY A 36 -2.50 4.14 -8.11
C GLY A 36 -3.82 4.60 -8.75
N MET A 37 -4.53 5.47 -8.04
CA MET A 37 -5.81 6.04 -8.47
C MET A 37 -5.73 6.76 -9.82
N GLU A 38 -4.68 7.54 -10.09
CA GLU A 38 -4.53 8.30 -11.33
C GLU A 38 -4.62 7.38 -12.56
N LEU A 39 -3.70 6.42 -12.63
CA LEU A 39 -3.62 5.49 -13.75
C LEU A 39 -4.83 4.56 -13.81
N TYR A 40 -5.31 4.05 -12.67
CA TYR A 40 -6.47 3.14 -12.66
C TYR A 40 -7.76 3.85 -13.05
N TYR A 41 -7.96 5.11 -12.68
CA TYR A 41 -9.16 5.86 -13.06
C TYR A 41 -9.12 6.34 -14.51
N ALA A 42 -7.92 6.50 -15.08
CA ALA A 42 -7.76 6.80 -16.51
C ALA A 42 -7.99 5.57 -17.40
N GLU A 43 -7.38 4.43 -17.06
CA GLU A 43 -7.29 3.25 -17.95
C GLU A 43 -8.19 2.08 -17.50
N GLY A 44 -8.69 2.10 -16.27
CA GLY A 44 -9.52 1.03 -15.72
C GLY A 44 -8.77 -0.30 -15.57
N PRO A 45 -9.47 -1.45 -15.63
CA PRO A 45 -8.85 -2.77 -15.46
C PRO A 45 -7.89 -3.16 -16.60
N ASP A 46 -7.95 -2.52 -17.77
CA ASP A 46 -7.15 -2.88 -18.93
C ASP A 46 -5.65 -2.67 -18.70
N ILE A 47 -5.26 -1.67 -17.91
CA ILE A 47 -3.85 -1.50 -17.51
C ILE A 47 -3.36 -2.66 -16.64
N ILE A 48 -4.22 -3.23 -15.81
CA ILE A 48 -3.87 -4.35 -14.94
C ILE A 48 -3.60 -5.59 -15.79
N HIS A 49 -4.50 -5.91 -16.72
CA HIS A 49 -4.29 -7.02 -17.65
C HIS A 49 -2.99 -6.87 -18.46
N TYR A 50 -2.74 -5.67 -19.00
CA TYR A 50 -1.51 -5.39 -19.74
C TYR A 50 -0.25 -5.64 -18.90
N LEU A 51 -0.21 -5.15 -17.65
CA LEU A 51 0.94 -5.33 -16.76
C LEU A 51 1.13 -6.80 -16.34
N LYS A 52 0.03 -7.55 -16.15
CA LYS A 52 0.09 -9.00 -15.88
C LYS A 52 0.60 -9.77 -17.11
N ASP A 53 0.19 -9.39 -18.33
CA ASP A 53 0.69 -10.00 -19.57
C ASP A 53 2.20 -9.77 -19.77
N CYS A 54 2.71 -8.62 -19.32
CA CYS A 54 4.15 -8.35 -19.23
C CYS A 54 4.86 -9.19 -18.13
N GLY A 55 4.11 -9.84 -17.25
CA GLY A 55 4.62 -10.68 -16.16
C GLY A 55 5.03 -9.92 -14.90
N HIS A 56 4.56 -8.68 -14.72
CA HIS A 56 4.85 -7.90 -13.53
C HIS A 56 3.99 -8.30 -12.33
N SER A 57 4.56 -8.18 -11.12
CA SER A 57 3.81 -8.21 -9.88
C SER A 57 3.14 -6.85 -9.67
N ILE A 58 1.90 -6.82 -9.22
CA ILE A 58 1.09 -5.59 -9.15
C ILE A 58 0.57 -5.35 -7.73
N PHE A 59 0.87 -4.17 -7.21
CA PHE A 59 0.17 -3.57 -6.07
C PHE A 59 -0.88 -2.59 -6.60
N LEU A 60 -2.16 -2.93 -6.44
CA LEU A 60 -3.28 -2.06 -6.79
C LEU A 60 -3.64 -1.17 -5.59
N ASP A 61 -3.25 0.11 -5.66
CA ASP A 61 -3.28 1.05 -4.53
C ASP A 61 -4.48 2.01 -4.63
N LEU A 62 -5.68 1.46 -4.45
CA LEU A 62 -6.96 2.21 -4.53
C LEU A 62 -7.53 2.63 -3.18
N LYS A 63 -6.96 2.14 -2.07
CA LYS A 63 -7.26 2.53 -0.69
C LYS A 63 -8.77 2.52 -0.40
N LEU A 64 -9.44 1.40 -0.69
CA LEU A 64 -10.89 1.29 -0.53
C LEU A 64 -11.32 1.69 0.89
N HIS A 65 -12.33 2.56 0.97
CA HIS A 65 -12.87 3.08 2.21
C HIS A 65 -14.34 3.43 2.02
N ASP A 66 -15.22 2.51 2.38
CA ASP A 66 -16.67 2.61 2.22
C ASP A 66 -17.35 1.71 3.27
N ILE A 67 -18.67 1.56 3.24
CA ILE A 67 -19.36 0.60 4.11
C ILE A 67 -18.93 -0.85 3.79
N PRO A 68 -19.01 -1.78 4.77
CA PRO A 68 -18.48 -3.13 4.61
C PRO A 68 -18.95 -3.89 3.37
N ASN A 69 -20.25 -3.80 3.02
CA ASN A 69 -20.81 -4.51 1.87
C ASN A 69 -20.28 -3.98 0.52
N THR A 70 -20.06 -2.66 0.40
CA THR A 70 -19.48 -2.05 -0.80
C THR A 70 -18.04 -2.52 -0.97
N VAL A 71 -17.25 -2.47 0.11
CA VAL A 71 -15.84 -2.90 0.08
C VAL A 71 -15.72 -4.38 -0.24
N GLU A 72 -16.53 -5.24 0.37
CA GLU A 72 -16.54 -6.68 0.06
C GLU A 72 -16.88 -6.92 -1.42
N SER A 73 -17.91 -6.26 -1.95
CA SER A 73 -18.31 -6.39 -3.35
C SER A 73 -17.23 -5.91 -4.31
N ALA A 74 -16.59 -4.78 -4.01
CA ALA A 74 -15.49 -4.25 -4.80
C ALA A 74 -14.26 -5.17 -4.75
N MET A 75 -13.91 -5.71 -3.58
CA MET A 75 -12.79 -6.65 -3.46
C MET A 75 -13.02 -7.95 -4.27
N ARG A 76 -14.26 -8.45 -4.37
CA ARG A 76 -14.58 -9.58 -5.27
C ARG A 76 -14.35 -9.26 -6.76
N VAL A 77 -14.46 -8.00 -7.14
CA VAL A 77 -14.13 -7.54 -8.50
C VAL A 77 -12.62 -7.49 -8.66
N LEU A 78 -11.91 -6.87 -7.72
CA LEU A 78 -10.45 -6.72 -7.77
C LEU A 78 -9.72 -8.07 -7.71
N ALA A 79 -10.23 -9.05 -6.96
CA ALA A 79 -9.67 -10.41 -6.88
C ALA A 79 -9.56 -11.07 -8.26
N LYS A 80 -10.51 -10.81 -9.16
CA LYS A 80 -10.54 -11.39 -10.51
C LYS A 80 -9.44 -10.84 -11.43
N LEU A 81 -8.84 -9.70 -11.07
CA LEU A 81 -7.75 -9.10 -11.84
C LEU A 81 -6.40 -9.79 -11.59
N GLY A 82 -6.30 -10.66 -10.57
CA GLY A 82 -5.07 -11.40 -10.26
C GLY A 82 -3.91 -10.50 -9.80
N VAL A 83 -4.23 -9.39 -9.11
CA VAL A 83 -3.22 -8.52 -8.48
C VAL A 83 -2.53 -9.24 -7.33
N ASP A 84 -1.27 -8.89 -7.07
CA ASP A 84 -0.45 -9.55 -6.06
C ASP A 84 -0.63 -8.90 -4.67
N MET A 85 -1.05 -7.63 -4.65
CA MET A 85 -1.34 -6.86 -3.43
C MET A 85 -2.43 -5.82 -3.69
N THR A 86 -3.26 -5.53 -2.70
CA THR A 86 -4.22 -4.41 -2.70
C THR A 86 -4.43 -3.87 -1.29
N ASN A 87 -5.19 -2.79 -1.12
CA ASN A 87 -5.37 -2.15 0.18
C ASN A 87 -6.73 -1.50 0.45
N VAL A 88 -6.94 -1.22 1.74
CA VAL A 88 -8.07 -0.48 2.32
C VAL A 88 -7.57 0.56 3.32
N HIS A 89 -8.43 1.45 3.80
CA HIS A 89 -8.11 2.29 4.97
C HIS A 89 -8.46 1.61 6.30
N ALA A 90 -7.53 1.59 7.26
CA ALA A 90 -7.81 1.09 8.61
C ALA A 90 -8.88 1.92 9.35
N ALA A 91 -9.00 3.20 8.99
CA ALA A 91 -10.02 4.11 9.51
C ALA A 91 -11.47 3.66 9.23
N GLY A 92 -11.69 2.75 8.28
CA GLY A 92 -13.01 2.16 8.03
C GLY A 92 -13.45 1.10 9.06
N GLY A 93 -12.55 0.72 9.98
CA GLY A 93 -12.85 -0.18 11.08
C GLY A 93 -12.72 -1.67 10.76
N VAL A 94 -12.72 -2.49 11.81
CA VAL A 94 -12.48 -3.94 11.76
C VAL A 94 -13.50 -4.65 10.86
N GLU A 95 -14.79 -4.29 10.95
CA GLU A 95 -15.85 -4.92 10.16
C GLU A 95 -15.64 -4.72 8.65
N MET A 96 -15.28 -3.50 8.23
CA MET A 96 -14.96 -3.19 6.84
C MET A 96 -13.73 -3.96 6.34
N MET A 97 -12.67 -4.03 7.16
CA MET A 97 -11.45 -4.76 6.82
C MET A 97 -11.69 -6.27 6.71
N GLN A 98 -12.49 -6.87 7.60
CA GLN A 98 -12.89 -8.28 7.50
C GLN A 98 -13.72 -8.55 6.25
N ALA A 99 -14.62 -7.61 5.89
CA ALA A 99 -15.40 -7.69 4.67
C ALA A 99 -14.51 -7.61 3.42
N ALA A 100 -13.49 -6.76 3.44
CA ALA A 100 -12.47 -6.70 2.39
C ALA A 100 -11.73 -8.04 2.23
N ARG A 101 -11.27 -8.65 3.32
CA ARG A 101 -10.62 -9.98 3.29
C ARG A 101 -11.53 -11.04 2.70
N ARG A 102 -12.79 -11.13 3.14
CA ARG A 102 -13.76 -12.09 2.57
C ARG A 102 -13.99 -11.88 1.07
N GLY A 103 -14.01 -10.62 0.63
CA GLY A 103 -14.21 -10.29 -0.78
C GLY A 103 -12.99 -10.62 -1.65
N LEU A 104 -11.78 -10.40 -1.12
CA LEU A 104 -10.53 -10.62 -1.84
C LEU A 104 -10.13 -12.11 -1.89
N GLY A 105 -10.36 -12.84 -0.80
CA GLY A 105 -9.80 -14.17 -0.60
C GLY A 105 -8.36 -14.12 -0.05
N GLU A 106 -7.60 -15.19 -0.29
CA GLU A 106 -6.25 -15.40 0.27
C GLU A 106 -5.14 -15.35 -0.80
N ASP A 107 -5.50 -15.17 -2.08
CA ASP A 107 -4.54 -15.24 -3.20
C ASP A 107 -3.67 -13.98 -3.32
N ALA A 108 -4.08 -12.87 -2.71
CA ALA A 108 -3.40 -11.58 -2.77
C ALA A 108 -3.18 -10.99 -1.37
N ILE A 109 -2.08 -10.26 -1.23
CA ILE A 109 -1.75 -9.57 0.01
C ILE A 109 -2.75 -8.41 0.21
N LEU A 110 -3.42 -8.36 1.36
CA LEU A 110 -4.31 -7.27 1.76
C LEU A 110 -3.71 -6.51 2.93
N ILE A 111 -3.42 -5.23 2.70
CA ILE A 111 -2.87 -4.34 3.71
C ILE A 111 -3.82 -3.17 4.01
N ALA A 112 -3.70 -2.60 5.20
CA ALA A 112 -4.45 -1.42 5.59
C ALA A 112 -3.56 -0.16 5.63
N VAL A 113 -4.02 0.93 5.03
CA VAL A 113 -3.42 2.25 5.23
C VAL A 113 -3.73 2.72 6.65
N THR A 114 -2.69 2.99 7.43
CA THR A 114 -2.80 3.54 8.78
C THR A 114 -3.08 5.05 8.72
N GLN A 115 -2.05 5.88 8.86
CA GLN A 115 -2.09 7.31 8.59
C GLN A 115 -1.26 7.61 7.35
N LEU A 116 -1.74 8.52 6.50
CA LEU A 116 -1.01 8.91 5.31
C LEU A 116 0.35 9.52 5.71
N THR A 117 1.39 9.24 4.94
CA THR A 117 2.74 9.78 5.21
C THR A 117 2.77 11.32 5.20
N SER A 118 1.80 11.94 4.52
CA SER A 118 1.57 13.38 4.43
C SER A 118 0.84 14.01 5.62
N THR A 119 0.18 13.22 6.48
CA THR A 119 -0.56 13.69 7.67
C THR A 119 0.38 13.90 8.86
N SER A 120 0.42 15.12 9.41
CA SER A 120 1.11 15.39 10.68
C SER A 120 0.22 15.10 11.89
N GLU A 121 0.80 14.96 13.08
CA GLU A 121 0.02 14.79 14.32
C GLU A 121 -0.94 15.96 14.57
N GLU A 122 -0.51 17.19 14.30
CA GLU A 122 -1.36 18.37 14.42
C GLU A 122 -2.60 18.28 13.50
N GLN A 123 -2.40 17.94 12.22
CA GLN A 123 -3.48 17.74 11.26
C GLN A 123 -4.40 16.59 11.69
N MET A 124 -3.84 15.48 12.16
CA MET A 124 -4.61 14.33 12.66
C MET A 124 -5.53 14.74 13.83
N ARG A 125 -5.00 15.48 14.81
CA ARG A 125 -5.78 15.97 15.96
C ARG A 125 -6.86 16.97 15.55
N LYS A 126 -6.50 17.93 14.69
CA LYS A 126 -7.36 19.04 14.30
C LYS A 126 -8.44 18.63 13.31
N ASP A 127 -8.06 17.90 12.27
CA ASP A 127 -8.91 17.65 11.10
C ASP A 127 -9.67 16.31 11.22
N GLN A 128 -9.12 15.33 11.95
CA GLN A 128 -9.73 14.00 12.13
C GLN A 128 -10.28 13.77 13.55
N ASN A 129 -10.04 14.71 14.47
CA ASN A 129 -10.43 14.61 15.88
C ASN A 129 -9.87 13.38 16.61
N ILE A 130 -8.65 12.96 16.26
CA ILE A 130 -7.94 11.86 16.93
C ILE A 130 -6.95 12.45 17.94
N GLN A 131 -7.24 12.31 19.24
CA GLN A 131 -6.51 13.02 20.31
C GLN A 131 -5.27 12.30 20.85
N THR A 132 -4.99 11.11 20.33
CA THR A 132 -3.79 10.34 20.66
C THR A 132 -2.57 10.84 19.88
N SER A 133 -1.36 10.38 20.22
CA SER A 133 -0.19 10.64 19.38
C SER A 133 -0.33 9.96 18.02
N LEU A 134 0.39 10.46 17.01
CA LEU A 134 0.39 9.87 15.67
C LEU A 134 0.92 8.44 15.69
N GLN A 135 1.97 8.19 16.47
CA GLN A 135 2.55 6.85 16.63
C GLN A 135 1.54 5.88 17.23
N ASP A 136 0.87 6.27 18.31
CA ASP A 136 -0.13 5.43 18.98
C ASP A 136 -1.33 5.14 18.06
N ALA A 137 -1.77 6.14 17.27
CA ALA A 137 -2.83 5.94 16.28
C ALA A 137 -2.42 4.91 15.21
N VAL A 138 -1.20 5.03 14.68
CA VAL A 138 -0.66 4.10 13.67
C VAL A 138 -0.53 2.68 14.24
N VAL A 139 0.05 2.52 15.44
CA VAL A 139 0.19 1.23 16.10
C VAL A 139 -1.18 0.61 16.39
N HIS A 140 -2.14 1.42 16.86
CA HIS A 140 -3.50 0.94 17.10
C HIS A 140 -4.16 0.44 15.82
N TYR A 141 -4.06 1.19 14.71
CA TYR A 141 -4.58 0.76 13.42
C TYR A 141 -3.90 -0.51 12.90
N ALA A 142 -2.59 -0.67 13.10
CA ALA A 142 -1.91 -1.92 12.75
C ALA A 142 -2.43 -3.13 13.54
N GLN A 143 -2.66 -2.97 14.84
CA GLN A 143 -3.27 -4.01 15.67
C GLN A 143 -4.70 -4.34 15.22
N LYS A 144 -5.50 -3.33 14.84
CA LYS A 144 -6.86 -3.55 14.31
C LYS A 144 -6.85 -4.26 12.95
N ALA A 145 -5.89 -3.93 12.08
CA ALA A 145 -5.73 -4.62 10.80
C ALA A 145 -5.35 -6.09 11.00
N GLN A 146 -4.43 -6.39 11.94
CA GLN A 146 -4.12 -7.76 12.31
C GLN A 146 -5.34 -8.50 12.88
N GLU A 147 -6.10 -7.87 13.78
CA GLU A 147 -7.35 -8.44 14.33
C GLU A 147 -8.37 -8.76 13.23
N ALA A 148 -8.41 -7.95 12.18
CA ALA A 148 -9.28 -8.16 11.03
C ALA A 148 -8.79 -9.27 10.06
N GLY A 149 -7.61 -9.86 10.29
CA GLY A 149 -7.04 -10.88 9.41
C GLY A 149 -6.40 -10.32 8.14
N LEU A 150 -5.94 -9.06 8.16
CA LEU A 150 -5.12 -8.51 7.09
C LEU A 150 -3.66 -8.91 7.27
N ASP A 151 -2.91 -8.90 6.17
CA ASP A 151 -1.52 -9.35 6.14
C ASP A 151 -0.55 -8.29 6.69
N GLY A 152 -0.97 -7.02 6.68
CA GLY A 152 -0.08 -5.93 7.05
C GLY A 152 -0.68 -4.54 6.93
N VAL A 153 0.20 -3.55 6.89
CA VAL A 153 -0.15 -2.14 6.79
C VAL A 153 0.76 -1.35 5.85
N VAL A 154 0.21 -0.26 5.33
CA VAL A 154 0.99 0.87 4.81
C VAL A 154 1.27 1.84 5.97
N CYS A 155 2.54 2.18 6.18
CA CYS A 155 3.01 3.08 7.25
C CYS A 155 4.29 3.82 6.84
N SER A 156 4.69 4.86 7.59
CA SER A 156 6.01 5.46 7.39
C SER A 156 7.10 4.53 7.93
N ALA A 157 8.29 4.63 7.35
CA ALA A 157 9.48 3.97 7.87
C ALA A 157 9.70 4.23 9.38
N HIS A 158 9.38 5.41 9.89
CA HIS A 158 9.56 5.71 11.32
C HIS A 158 8.68 4.87 12.27
N GLU A 159 7.56 4.34 11.79
CA GLU A 159 6.62 3.58 12.61
C GLU A 159 6.86 2.06 12.56
N VAL A 160 7.68 1.56 11.63
CA VAL A 160 7.89 0.12 11.38
C VAL A 160 8.27 -0.64 12.65
N LYS A 161 9.26 -0.13 13.40
CA LYS A 161 9.72 -0.81 14.63
C LYS A 161 8.59 -0.99 15.63
N PHE A 162 7.80 0.05 15.87
CA PHE A 162 6.71 0.02 16.84
C PHE A 162 5.57 -0.91 16.39
N ILE A 163 5.29 -0.94 15.08
CA ILE A 163 4.31 -1.87 14.51
C ILE A 163 4.78 -3.31 14.72
N LYS A 164 6.02 -3.64 14.34
CA LYS A 164 6.60 -4.99 14.48
C LYS A 164 6.64 -5.47 15.93
N GLU A 165 6.83 -4.57 16.90
CA GLU A 165 6.76 -4.89 18.34
C GLU A 165 5.33 -5.15 18.84
N ALA A 166 4.33 -4.53 18.19
CA ALA A 166 2.93 -4.58 18.60
C ALA A 166 2.09 -5.63 17.84
N THR A 167 2.62 -6.19 16.76
CA THR A 167 1.97 -7.19 15.90
C THR A 167 2.79 -8.48 15.84
N ASN A 168 2.30 -9.47 15.09
CA ASN A 168 3.01 -10.72 14.88
C ASN A 168 4.24 -10.53 13.95
N PRO A 169 5.25 -11.42 14.01
CA PRO A 169 6.49 -11.26 13.25
C PRO A 169 6.33 -11.23 11.72
N GLU A 170 5.31 -11.89 11.18
CA GLU A 170 5.03 -11.95 9.74
C GLU A 170 4.20 -10.77 9.24
N PHE A 171 3.72 -9.90 10.13
CA PHE A 171 2.84 -8.79 9.77
C PHE A 171 3.59 -7.77 8.90
N VAL A 172 3.12 -7.58 7.68
CA VAL A 172 3.81 -6.84 6.62
C VAL A 172 3.79 -5.33 6.88
N CYS A 173 4.92 -4.66 6.69
CA CYS A 173 5.03 -3.21 6.61
C CYS A 173 5.43 -2.79 5.19
N VAL A 174 4.52 -2.12 4.47
CA VAL A 174 4.79 -1.48 3.19
C VAL A 174 5.07 0.01 3.42
N THR A 175 6.26 0.47 3.04
CA THR A 175 6.74 1.82 3.39
C THR A 175 6.89 2.71 2.16
N PRO A 176 5.93 3.61 1.86
CA PRO A 176 6.12 4.67 0.88
C PRO A 176 7.05 5.76 1.42
N GLY A 177 7.42 6.72 0.56
CA GLY A 177 8.29 7.84 0.94
C GLY A 177 9.79 7.51 0.96
N ILE A 178 10.19 6.42 0.31
CA ILE A 178 11.60 6.06 0.16
C ILE A 178 12.26 6.90 -0.95
N ARG A 179 13.48 7.39 -0.68
CA ARG A 179 14.29 8.11 -1.67
C ARG A 179 15.74 7.61 -1.66
N PRO A 180 16.35 7.34 -2.82
CA PRO A 180 17.79 7.13 -2.91
C PRO A 180 18.56 8.32 -2.34
N SER A 181 19.76 8.08 -1.81
CA SER A 181 20.63 9.15 -1.32
C SER A 181 20.88 10.18 -2.43
N GLY A 182 20.53 11.44 -2.17
CA GLY A 182 20.67 12.54 -3.13
C GLY A 182 19.45 12.77 -4.05
N GLY A 183 18.35 12.04 -3.88
CA GLY A 183 17.10 12.27 -4.63
C GLY A 183 16.26 13.45 -4.09
N GLU A 184 15.37 14.00 -4.91
CA GLU A 184 14.45 15.07 -4.52
C GLU A 184 13.36 14.58 -3.54
N ILE A 185 13.02 15.43 -2.56
CA ILE A 185 12.08 15.09 -1.47
C ILE A 185 10.60 15.15 -1.92
N GLY A 186 10.24 16.05 -2.84
CA GLY A 186 8.86 16.19 -3.33
C GLY A 186 7.86 16.60 -2.23
N ASP A 187 6.68 16.00 -2.23
CA ASP A 187 5.58 16.24 -1.27
C ASP A 187 5.68 15.42 0.04
N GLN A 188 6.66 14.50 0.12
CA GLN A 188 6.81 13.58 1.24
C GLN A 188 7.49 14.26 2.44
N LYS A 189 6.80 14.27 3.59
CA LYS A 189 7.32 14.87 4.84
C LYS A 189 8.29 13.96 5.61
N ARG A 190 8.25 12.64 5.37
CA ARG A 190 8.98 11.61 6.12
C ARG A 190 9.74 10.69 5.16
N VAL A 191 11.00 11.00 4.87
CA VAL A 191 11.81 10.30 3.87
C VAL A 191 12.90 9.44 4.52
N MET A 192 13.13 8.25 3.96
CA MET A 192 14.20 7.34 4.36
C MET A 192 14.91 6.73 3.14
N THR A 193 16.18 6.33 3.28
CA THR A 193 16.89 5.60 2.22
C THR A 193 16.42 4.14 2.12
N PRO A 194 16.53 3.48 0.96
CA PRO A 194 16.19 2.06 0.84
C PRO A 194 16.96 1.16 1.81
N ALA A 195 18.26 1.43 2.01
CA ALA A 195 19.10 0.65 2.91
C ALA A 195 18.67 0.80 4.38
N ASP A 196 18.30 2.01 4.79
CA ASP A 196 17.82 2.26 6.14
C ASP A 196 16.43 1.65 6.38
N ALA A 197 15.51 1.80 5.41
CA ALA A 197 14.18 1.17 5.48
C ALA A 197 14.29 -0.35 5.59
N SER A 198 15.23 -0.94 4.86
CA SER A 198 15.52 -2.36 4.98
C SER A 198 16.05 -2.73 6.37
N ARG A 199 17.00 -1.97 6.91
CA ARG A 199 17.60 -2.25 8.23
C ARG A 199 16.60 -2.20 9.38
N ILE A 200 15.58 -1.36 9.30
CA ILE A 200 14.55 -1.23 10.35
C ILE A 200 13.40 -2.22 10.25
N GLY A 201 13.44 -3.12 9.25
CA GLY A 201 12.46 -4.20 9.11
C GLY A 201 11.27 -3.88 8.19
N SER A 202 11.39 -2.92 7.28
CA SER A 202 10.40 -2.77 6.20
C SER A 202 10.45 -3.97 5.26
N ASP A 203 9.28 -4.44 4.83
CA ASP A 203 9.12 -5.60 3.95
C ASP A 203 9.01 -5.21 2.47
N TYR A 204 8.48 -4.01 2.19
CA TYR A 204 8.26 -3.44 0.86
C TYR A 204 8.51 -1.92 0.79
#